data_AF-A0A848G8Y9-F1
#
_entry.id   AF-A0A848G8Y9-F1
#
_cell.length_a   1.000
_cell.length_b   1.000
_cell.length_c   1.000
_cell.angle_alpha   90.00
_cell.angle_beta   90.00
_cell.angle_gamma   90.00
#
_symmetry.space_group_name_H-M   'P 1'
#
loop_
_entity.id
_entity.type
_entity.pdbx_description
1 polymer ?
#
loop_
_entity_poly.entity_id
_entity_poly.type
_entity_poly.pdbx_seq_one_letter_code
_entity_poly.pdbx_strand_id
1 'polypeptide(L)'
;MDPIYGGLAPDEALEIEKLARLLYEVRSARDEVLARLGAADDAQALACIVAGDIPEHPGYEDYLSARILAGLTGQIRAELATRLEEAQSR
;
A
#
# COMPACT_ATOMS: atom_id res chain seq x y z
N MET A 1 28.76 -2.54 2.18
CA MET A 1 27.36 -2.52 1.72
C MET A 1 27.25 -1.24 0.94
N ASP A 2 27.08 -1.29 -0.39
CA ASP A 2 26.79 -0.05 -1.13
C ASP A 2 25.52 0.55 -0.53
N PRO A 3 25.46 1.88 -0.31
CA PRO A 3 24.23 2.50 0.13
C PRO A 3 23.13 2.15 -0.87
N ILE A 4 21.92 1.83 -0.39
CA ILE A 4 20.76 1.52 -1.26
C ILE A 4 20.52 2.64 -2.30
N TYR A 5 21.01 3.85 -2.01
CA TYR A 5 20.95 5.03 -2.88
C TYR A 5 22.33 5.55 -3.33
N GLY A 6 23.39 4.72 -3.29
CA GLY A 6 24.79 5.15 -3.47
C GLY A 6 25.13 5.77 -4.84
N GLY A 7 24.24 5.64 -5.83
CA GLY A 7 24.37 6.25 -7.15
C GLY A 7 23.39 7.40 -7.43
N LEU A 8 22.57 7.80 -6.46
CA LEU A 8 21.53 8.81 -6.65
C LEU A 8 21.97 10.19 -6.15
N ALA A 9 21.45 11.24 -6.79
CA ALA A 9 21.54 12.58 -6.21
C ALA A 9 20.83 12.61 -4.85
N PRO A 10 21.33 13.38 -3.86
CA PRO A 10 20.75 13.41 -2.51
C PRO A 10 19.25 13.72 -2.48
N ASP A 11 18.79 14.63 -3.34
CA ASP A 11 17.37 15.01 -3.42
C ASP A 11 16.50 13.87 -3.99
N GLU A 12 17.01 13.14 -5.00
CA GLU A 12 16.31 11.99 -5.59
C GLU A 12 16.24 10.82 -4.61
N ALA A 13 17.34 10.56 -3.89
CA ALA A 13 17.39 9.56 -2.84
C ALA A 13 16.34 9.83 -1.75
N LEU A 14 16.20 11.09 -1.32
CA LEU A 14 15.24 11.50 -0.31
C LEU A 14 13.78 11.32 -0.79
N GLU A 15 13.47 11.69 -2.03
CA GLU A 15 12.13 11.51 -2.59
C GLU A 15 11.76 10.02 -2.73
N ILE A 16 12.69 9.18 -3.16
CA ILE A 16 12.50 7.72 -3.24
C ILE A 16 12.31 7.12 -1.85
N GLU A 17 13.08 7.56 -0.84
CA GLU A 17 12.91 7.12 0.55
C GLU A 17 11.52 7.46 1.09
N LYS A 18 11.03 8.68 0.85
CA LYS A 18 9.67 9.10 1.25
C LYS A 18 8.59 8.22 0.63
N LEU A 19 8.70 7.92 -0.68
CA LEU A 19 7.75 7.06 -1.37
C LEU A 19 7.81 5.61 -0.86
N ALA A 20 9.01 5.09 -0.60
CA ALA A 20 9.19 3.75 -0.04
C ALA A 20 8.60 3.66 1.38
N ARG A 21 8.78 4.70 2.19
CA ARG A 21 8.18 4.80 3.52
C ARG A 21 6.66 4.85 3.45
N LEU A 22 6.10 5.70 2.59
CA LEU A 22 4.66 5.81 2.38
C LEU A 22 4.06 4.47 1.89
N LEU A 23 4.76 3.77 1.00
CA LEU A 23 4.35 2.45 0.53
C LEU A 23 4.24 1.44 1.68
N TYR A 24 5.20 1.44 2.60
CA TYR A 24 5.15 0.59 3.79
C TYR A 24 3.96 0.95 4.69
N GLU A 25 3.75 2.23 4.97
CA GLU A 25 2.69 2.71 5.84
C GLU A 25 1.29 2.37 5.31
N VAL A 26 1.05 2.57 4.00
CA VAL A 26 -0.23 2.22 3.36
C VAL A 26 -0.48 0.72 3.38
N ARG A 27 0.57 -0.10 3.17
CA ARG A 27 0.43 -1.56 3.28
C ARG A 27 0.10 -2.00 4.70
N SER A 28 0.80 -1.46 5.70
CA SER A 28 0.52 -1.77 7.11
C SER A 28 -0.90 -1.38 7.49
N ALA A 29 -1.36 -0.19 7.08
CA ALA A 29 -2.73 0.26 7.33
C ALA A 29 -3.76 -0.68 6.69
N ARG A 30 -3.50 -1.20 5.48
CA ARG A 30 -4.38 -2.18 4.84
C ARG A 30 -4.43 -3.49 5.62
N ASP A 31 -3.27 -3.98 6.03
CA ASP A 31 -3.17 -5.22 6.80
C ASP A 31 -3.90 -5.10 8.14
N GLU A 32 -3.83 -3.95 8.81
CA GLU A 32 -4.60 -3.66 10.04
C GLU A 32 -6.11 -3.64 9.80
N VAL A 33 -6.57 -3.07 8.69
CA VAL A 33 -8.01 -3.05 8.33
C VAL A 33 -8.51 -4.47 8.05
N LEU A 34 -7.76 -5.25 7.27
CA LEU A 34 -8.10 -6.64 6.97
C LEU A 34 -8.07 -7.52 8.23
N ALA A 35 -7.14 -7.28 9.13
CA ALA A 35 -7.08 -7.97 10.42
C ALA A 35 -8.31 -7.70 11.30
N ARG A 36 -8.84 -6.45 11.31
CA ARG A 36 -10.11 -6.14 12.02
C ARG A 36 -11.29 -6.90 11.44
N LEU A 37 -11.29 -7.12 10.13
CA LEU A 37 -12.30 -7.93 9.43
C LEU A 37 -12.07 -9.44 9.60
N GLY A 38 -10.93 -9.87 10.14
CA GLY A 38 -10.56 -11.29 10.18
C GLY A 38 -10.37 -11.91 8.78
N ALA A 39 -10.06 -11.08 7.78
CA ALA A 39 -9.91 -11.49 6.38
C ALA A 39 -8.44 -11.42 5.95
N ALA A 40 -8.03 -12.32 5.05
CA ALA A 40 -6.69 -12.31 4.46
C ALA A 40 -6.55 -11.32 3.30
N ASP A 41 -7.66 -11.03 2.61
CA ASP A 41 -7.71 -10.09 1.49
C ASP A 41 -9.10 -9.47 1.32
N ASP A 42 -9.20 -8.51 0.40
CA ASP A 42 -10.43 -7.76 0.14
C ASP A 42 -11.57 -8.66 -0.37
N ALA A 43 -11.24 -9.74 -1.10
CA ALA A 43 -12.24 -10.65 -1.67
C ALA A 43 -12.86 -11.54 -0.59
N GLN A 44 -12.04 -12.05 0.34
CA GLN A 44 -12.50 -12.78 1.51
C GLN A 44 -13.35 -11.88 2.41
N ALA A 45 -12.92 -10.64 2.66
CA ALA A 45 -13.69 -9.68 3.45
C ALA A 45 -15.11 -9.49 2.89
N LEU A 46 -15.23 -9.24 1.58
CA LEU A 46 -16.53 -9.09 0.93
C LEU A 46 -17.36 -10.38 1.01
N ALA A 47 -16.75 -11.55 0.81
CA ALA A 47 -17.45 -12.82 0.89
C ALA A 47 -18.06 -13.05 2.28
N CYS A 48 -17.31 -12.77 3.35
CA CYS A 48 -17.79 -12.89 4.73
C CYS A 48 -18.93 -11.90 5.03
N ILE A 49 -18.88 -10.68 4.50
CA ILE A 49 -19.98 -9.71 4.64
C ILE A 49 -21.24 -10.21 3.91
N VAL A 50 -21.11 -10.69 2.67
CA VAL A 50 -22.23 -11.22 1.88
C VAL A 50 -22.85 -12.47 2.52
N ALA A 51 -22.03 -13.33 3.12
CA ALA A 51 -22.49 -14.51 3.86
C ALA A 51 -23.17 -14.16 5.19
N GLY A 52 -22.96 -12.94 5.71
CA GLY A 52 -23.43 -12.52 7.03
C GLY A 52 -22.55 -12.98 8.18
N ASP A 53 -21.34 -13.47 7.91
CA ASP A 53 -20.35 -13.87 8.93
C ASP A 53 -19.78 -12.65 9.66
N ILE A 54 -19.76 -11.49 8.99
CA ILE A 54 -19.35 -10.19 9.54
C ILE A 54 -20.52 -9.22 9.37
N PRO A 55 -20.82 -8.37 10.38
CA PRO A 55 -21.82 -7.31 10.24
C PRO A 55 -21.53 -6.40 9.04
N GLU A 56 -22.55 -6.09 8.24
CA GLU A 56 -22.44 -5.18 7.10
C GLU A 56 -21.88 -3.81 7.53
N HIS A 57 -22.30 -3.31 8.69
CA HIS A 57 -21.74 -2.11 9.30
C HIS A 57 -21.03 -2.48 10.62
N PRO A 58 -19.77 -2.07 10.83
CA PRO A 58 -18.92 -1.24 9.95
C PRO A 58 -18.11 -2.06 8.90
N GLY A 59 -18.46 -3.33 8.66
CA GLY A 59 -17.63 -4.24 7.86
C GLY A 59 -17.43 -3.79 6.41
N TYR A 60 -18.45 -3.21 5.78
CA TYR A 60 -18.39 -2.72 4.40
C TYR A 60 -17.50 -1.49 4.26
N GLU A 61 -17.51 -0.59 5.24
CA GLU A 61 -16.65 0.58 5.31
C GLU A 61 -15.17 0.20 5.49
N ASP A 62 -14.90 -0.77 6.35
CA ASP A 62 -13.56 -1.33 6.51
C ASP A 62 -13.11 -2.02 5.21
N TYR A 63 -13.98 -2.80 4.55
CA TYR A 63 -13.68 -3.40 3.24
C TYR A 63 -13.38 -2.34 2.16
N LEU A 64 -14.17 -1.27 2.07
CA LEU A 64 -13.90 -0.16 1.14
C LEU A 64 -12.56 0.49 1.44
N SER A 65 -12.24 0.70 2.72
CA SER A 65 -10.97 1.27 3.15
C SER A 65 -9.80 0.40 2.71
N ALA A 66 -9.89 -0.92 2.89
CA ALA A 66 -8.86 -1.87 2.44
C ALA A 66 -8.64 -1.82 0.93
N ARG A 67 -9.72 -1.70 0.13
CA ARG A 67 -9.64 -1.53 -1.33
C ARG A 67 -9.01 -0.22 -1.77
N ILE A 68 -9.35 0.89 -1.11
CA ILE A 68 -8.75 2.20 -1.39
C ILE A 68 -7.24 2.13 -1.12
N LEU A 69 -6.83 1.54 0.01
CA LEU A 69 -5.43 1.37 0.38
C LEU A 69 -4.68 0.45 -0.61
N ALA A 70 -5.34 -0.59 -1.12
CA ALA A 70 -4.78 -1.43 -2.18
C ALA A 70 -4.54 -0.65 -3.48
N GLY A 71 -5.50 0.18 -3.89
CA GLY A 71 -5.36 1.07 -5.05
C GLY A 71 -4.23 2.08 -4.88
N LEU A 72 -4.16 2.72 -3.71
CA LEU A 72 -3.11 3.67 -3.36
C LEU A 72 -1.72 3.02 -3.35
N THR A 73 -1.61 1.79 -2.84
CA THR A 73 -0.38 0.98 -2.91
C THR A 73 0.09 0.82 -4.36
N GLY A 74 -0.83 0.56 -5.30
CA GLY A 74 -0.54 0.46 -6.73
C GLY A 74 -0.03 1.79 -7.32
N GLN A 75 -0.67 2.90 -6.97
CA GLN A 75 -0.26 4.23 -7.42
C GLN A 75 1.14 4.61 -6.91
N ILE A 76 1.42 4.40 -5.62
CA ILE A 76 2.74 4.69 -5.03
C ILE A 76 3.82 3.82 -5.68
N ARG A 77 3.53 2.54 -5.96
CA ARG A 77 4.47 1.66 -6.66
C ARG A 77 4.78 2.14 -8.07
N ALA A 78 3.77 2.59 -8.81
CA ALA A 78 3.97 3.13 -10.15
C ALA A 78 4.83 4.41 -10.10
N GLU A 79 4.54 5.32 -9.16
CA GLU A 79 5.34 6.53 -8.97
C GLU A 79 6.79 6.20 -8.59
N LEU A 80 7.01 5.27 -7.66
CA LEU A 80 8.35 4.83 -7.27
C LEU A 80 9.14 4.26 -8.46
N ALA A 81 8.50 3.47 -9.33
CA ALA A 81 9.11 2.93 -10.52
C ALA A 81 9.54 4.05 -11.50
N THR A 82 8.64 5.00 -11.78
CA THR A 82 8.95 6.16 -12.62
C THR A 82 10.16 6.95 -12.09
N ARG A 83 10.18 7.25 -10.78
CA ARG A 83 11.30 8.00 -10.17
C ARG A 83 12.63 7.25 -10.23
N LEU A 84 12.60 5.92 -10.07
CA LEU A 84 13.80 5.09 -10.20
C LEU A 84 14.32 5.07 -11.65
N GLU A 85 13.44 4.99 -12.64
CA GLU A 85 13.81 5.05 -14.06
C GLU A 85 14.41 6.41 -14.44
N GLU A 86 13.80 7.50 -13.98
CA GLU A 86 14.28 8.87 -14.21
C GLU A 86 15.67 9.08 -13.61
N ALA A 87 15.91 8.58 -12.40
CA ALA A 87 17.18 8.75 -11.71
C ALA A 87 18.30 7.86 -12.27
N GLN A 88 17.95 6.71 -12.88
CA GLN A 88 18.92 5.85 -13.58
C GLN A 88 19.24 6.32 -15.00
N SER A 89 18.35 7.11 -15.61
CA SER A 89 18.51 7.61 -16.99
C SER A 89 19.29 8.93 -17.08
N ARG A 90 19.75 9.48 -15.95
CA ARG A 90 20.59 10.68 -15.84
C ARG A 90 22.03 10.32 -15.51
#